data_AF-A0A2W4LV89-F1
#
_entry.id   AF-A0A2W4LV89-F1
#
_cell.length_a   1.000
_cell.length_b   1.000
_cell.length_c   1.000
_cell.angle_alpha   90.00
_cell.angle_beta   90.00
_cell.angle_gamma   90.00
#
_symmetry.space_group_name_H-M   'P 1'
#
loop_
_entity.id
_entity.type
_entity.pdbx_description
1 polymer ?
#
loop_
_entity_poly.entity_id
_entity_poly.type
_entity_poly.pdbx_seq_one_letter_code
_entity_poly.pdbx_strand_id
1 'polypeptide(L)'
;MYTYCGRDSSDSMLCGCERPGYVQQYLVEGTTGLAACELIAEVCEDGKAVSFDEPLECTPRSRSSGPDYCERTDACRTKVEIADGVSAVQSRDKYLQCYRESVNTAFCFCSANDTYREYRLETASVAGTCDALQPLCSSDEEPVAKGEPECKVVGQSAGQNYCDVSEVCSQAFEIGDDVAVLQESRYASCTAAPDGGSRCDCSSSGSYIRFDVADAPESQTCSDAIRTCQSLDELEVTGEPECRPASQYADTRYCDASLQCAMDATIDGDPLRVYGELYVYCNPSGSAWSCTCTANGKTGSVAVDLDDPWDVCTEAGERCLEVVDVQPGRVFGMPGPGIPIPID
;
A
#
# COMPACT_ATOMS: atom_id res chain seq x y z
N MET A 1 13.39 15.86 -18.96
CA MET A 1 12.02 15.47 -19.35
C MET A 1 12.14 14.55 -20.55
N TYR A 2 11.48 13.41 -20.52
CA TYR A 2 11.49 12.43 -21.60
C TYR A 2 10.05 12.09 -21.95
N THR A 3 9.71 12.17 -23.24
CA THR A 3 8.38 11.80 -23.75
C THR A 3 8.55 10.62 -24.69
N TYR A 4 7.69 9.62 -24.56
CA TYR A 4 7.63 8.49 -25.47
C TYR A 4 6.19 8.22 -25.86
N CYS A 5 5.97 7.79 -27.09
CA CYS A 5 4.70 7.17 -27.45
C CYS A 5 4.93 5.88 -28.23
N GLY A 6 4.17 4.86 -27.85
CA GLY A 6 4.02 3.60 -28.57
C GLY A 6 2.65 3.51 -29.19
N ARG A 7 2.52 2.76 -30.27
CA ARG A 7 1.20 2.42 -30.82
C ARG A 7 0.53 1.42 -29.87
N ASP A 8 -0.69 1.74 -29.44
CA ASP A 8 -1.52 0.84 -28.62
C ASP A 8 -2.53 0.08 -29.51
N SER A 9 -3.27 0.82 -30.35
CA SER A 9 -4.22 0.24 -31.30
C SER A 9 -4.13 0.89 -32.69
N SER A 10 -5.11 0.64 -33.57
CA SER A 10 -5.17 1.31 -34.88
C SER A 10 -5.27 2.82 -34.75
N ASP A 11 -6.00 3.29 -33.75
CA ASP A 11 -6.49 4.67 -33.62
C ASP A 11 -6.03 5.36 -32.32
N SER A 12 -5.14 4.70 -31.57
CA SER A 12 -4.63 5.21 -30.29
C SER A 12 -3.12 5.02 -30.13
N MET A 13 -2.50 5.96 -29.42
CA MET A 13 -1.09 5.93 -29.02
C MET A 13 -1.00 5.91 -27.50
N LEU A 14 -0.28 4.96 -26.91
CA LEU A 14 0.11 5.03 -25.50
C LEU A 14 1.29 5.98 -25.38
N CYS A 15 1.04 7.17 -24.85
CA CYS A 15 2.04 8.21 -24.63
C CYS A 15 2.35 8.35 -23.15
N GLY A 16 3.62 8.56 -22.81
CA GLY A 16 4.06 8.83 -21.45
C GLY A 16 5.04 9.97 -21.38
N CYS A 17 5.03 10.66 -20.24
CA CYS A 17 6.00 11.68 -19.89
C CYS A 17 6.68 11.33 -18.58
N GLU A 18 8.00 11.49 -18.58
CA GLU A 18 8.86 11.25 -17.44
C GLU A 18 9.66 12.50 -17.10
N ARG A 19 9.55 12.93 -15.85
CA ARG A 19 10.34 13.96 -15.20
C ARG A 19 10.86 13.37 -13.88
N PRO A 20 11.96 13.90 -13.30
CA PRO A 20 12.38 13.49 -11.97
C PRO A 20 11.20 13.61 -10.98
N GLY A 21 10.79 12.48 -10.39
CA GLY A 21 9.66 12.40 -9.45
C GLY A 21 8.26 12.37 -10.06
N TYR A 22 8.11 12.28 -11.39
CA TYR A 22 6.79 12.29 -12.04
C TYR A 22 6.79 11.47 -13.33
N VAL A 23 5.93 10.44 -13.35
CA VAL A 23 5.65 9.61 -14.53
C VAL A 23 4.14 9.61 -14.74
N GLN A 24 3.68 10.00 -15.92
CA GLN A 24 2.27 9.86 -16.29
C GLN A 24 2.15 9.25 -17.68
N GLN A 25 1.20 8.33 -17.81
CA GLN A 25 0.88 7.63 -19.05
C GLN A 25 -0.58 7.88 -19.41
N TYR A 26 -0.82 8.10 -20.70
CA TYR A 26 -2.14 8.34 -21.25
C TYR A 26 -2.29 7.60 -22.57
N LEU A 27 -3.51 7.17 -22.85
CA LEU A 27 -3.87 6.79 -24.20
C LEU A 27 -4.30 8.05 -24.96
N VAL A 28 -3.67 8.36 -26.09
CA VAL A 28 -3.99 9.51 -26.93
C VAL A 28 -4.82 9.05 -28.11
N GLU A 29 -5.98 9.68 -28.33
CA GLU A 29 -6.88 9.43 -29.45
C GLU A 29 -7.05 10.69 -30.30
N GLY A 30 -7.35 10.52 -31.59
CA GLY A 30 -7.56 11.63 -32.54
C GLY A 30 -6.29 12.09 -33.25
N THR A 31 -5.12 11.58 -32.86
CA THR A 31 -3.84 11.78 -33.56
C THR A 31 -2.95 10.54 -33.43
N THR A 32 -1.98 10.38 -34.32
CA THR A 32 -1.08 9.22 -34.34
C THR A 32 0.36 9.61 -34.68
N GLY A 33 1.31 8.71 -34.41
CA GLY A 33 2.71 8.89 -34.77
C GLY A 33 3.37 10.03 -34.00
N LEU A 34 4.27 10.76 -34.67
CA LEU A 34 5.05 11.84 -34.04
C LEU A 34 4.19 13.01 -33.56
N ALA A 35 3.07 13.29 -34.22
CA ALA A 35 2.17 14.38 -33.80
C ALA A 35 1.56 14.12 -32.40
N ALA A 36 1.28 12.85 -32.06
CA ALA A 36 0.86 12.49 -30.71
C ALA A 36 1.97 12.73 -29.68
N CYS A 37 3.22 12.37 -30.02
CA CYS A 37 4.38 12.59 -29.16
C CYS A 37 4.64 14.08 -28.92
N GLU A 38 4.59 14.89 -29.97
CA GLU A 38 4.84 16.33 -29.91
C GLU A 38 3.79 17.03 -29.04
N LEU A 39 2.51 16.68 -29.22
CA LEU A 39 1.43 17.22 -28.39
C LEU A 39 1.60 16.86 -26.91
N ILE A 40 1.92 15.61 -26.60
CA ILE A 40 2.13 15.20 -25.21
C ILE A 40 3.41 15.81 -24.64
N ALA A 41 4.45 16.01 -25.44
CA ALA A 41 5.63 16.75 -25.00
C ALA A 41 5.27 18.18 -24.60
N GLU A 42 4.44 18.89 -25.38
CA GLU A 42 3.96 20.24 -25.07
C GLU A 42 3.12 20.27 -23.78
N VAL A 43 2.13 19.38 -23.66
CA VAL A 43 1.32 19.23 -22.43
C VAL A 43 2.21 19.01 -21.21
N CYS A 44 3.25 18.20 -21.38
CA CYS A 44 4.18 17.93 -20.30
C CYS A 44 5.09 19.12 -20.01
N GLU A 45 5.58 19.85 -21.02
CA GLU A 45 6.39 21.07 -20.86
C GLU A 45 5.71 22.10 -19.98
N ASP A 46 4.43 22.36 -20.21
CA ASP A 46 3.59 23.26 -19.41
C ASP A 46 3.50 22.89 -17.92
N GLY A 47 3.92 21.67 -17.56
CA GLY A 47 4.02 21.20 -16.19
C GLY A 47 2.67 20.99 -15.51
N LYS A 48 1.58 21.02 -16.27
CA LYS A 48 0.24 20.69 -15.80
C LYS A 48 -0.07 19.26 -16.22
N ALA A 49 -0.14 18.36 -15.23
CA ALA A 49 -0.71 17.04 -15.43
C ALA A 49 -2.12 17.18 -16.05
N VAL A 50 -2.49 16.29 -16.97
CA VAL A 50 -3.88 16.21 -17.43
C VAL A 50 -4.71 15.73 -16.24
N SER A 51 -5.62 16.58 -15.78
CA SER A 51 -6.56 16.23 -14.71
C SER A 51 -7.76 15.52 -15.31
N PHE A 52 -8.08 14.33 -14.79
CA PHE A 52 -9.28 13.58 -15.15
C PHE A 52 -10.31 13.75 -14.03
N ASP A 53 -11.02 14.88 -14.04
CA ASP A 53 -12.00 15.20 -12.99
C ASP A 53 -13.35 14.52 -13.22
N GLU A 54 -13.61 14.04 -14.44
CA GLU A 54 -14.83 13.33 -14.77
C GLU A 54 -14.79 11.87 -14.31
N PRO A 55 -15.89 11.33 -13.75
CA PRO A 55 -15.99 9.93 -13.40
C PRO A 55 -15.69 9.01 -14.58
N LEU A 56 -15.08 7.85 -14.29
CA LEU A 56 -14.85 6.83 -15.30
C LEU A 56 -16.16 6.25 -15.81
N GLU A 57 -16.36 6.27 -17.13
CA GLU A 57 -17.44 5.56 -17.80
C GLU A 57 -17.02 4.10 -18.02
N CYS A 58 -17.70 3.18 -17.32
CA CYS A 58 -17.40 1.75 -17.39
C CYS A 58 -18.36 1.02 -18.33
N THR A 59 -17.79 0.21 -19.22
CA THR A 59 -18.55 -0.67 -20.12
C THR A 59 -18.15 -2.13 -19.89
N PRO A 60 -19.10 -3.07 -19.78
CA PRO A 60 -18.77 -4.48 -19.65
C PRO A 60 -17.97 -4.98 -20.85
N ARG A 61 -16.79 -5.55 -20.58
CA ARG A 61 -15.88 -6.10 -21.60
C ARG A 61 -16.06 -7.61 -21.76
N SER A 62 -16.12 -8.32 -20.65
CA SER A 62 -16.35 -9.77 -20.63
C SER A 62 -17.16 -10.17 -19.40
N ARG A 63 -17.98 -11.21 -19.58
CA ARG A 63 -18.71 -11.87 -18.51
C ARG A 63 -18.65 -13.38 -18.74
N SER A 64 -18.36 -14.13 -17.69
CA SER A 64 -18.40 -15.59 -17.69
C SER A 64 -19.01 -16.06 -16.38
N SER A 65 -19.80 -17.12 -16.42
CA SER A 65 -20.44 -17.68 -15.22
C SER A 65 -20.67 -19.17 -15.38
N GLY A 66 -20.46 -19.89 -14.29
CA GLY A 66 -20.83 -21.29 -14.13
C GLY A 66 -21.47 -21.55 -12.76
N PRO A 67 -21.79 -22.82 -12.44
CA PRO A 67 -22.38 -23.19 -11.15
C PRO A 67 -21.51 -22.81 -9.94
N ASP A 68 -20.19 -22.77 -10.14
CA ASP A 68 -19.18 -22.61 -9.09
C ASP A 68 -18.28 -21.38 -9.25
N TYR A 69 -18.55 -20.54 -10.25
CA TYR A 69 -17.77 -19.33 -10.47
C TYR A 69 -18.56 -18.26 -11.23
N CYS A 70 -18.15 -17.02 -11.09
CA CYS A 70 -18.47 -15.96 -12.02
C CYS A 70 -17.25 -15.05 -12.19
N GLU A 71 -17.15 -14.42 -13.34
CA GLU A 71 -16.12 -13.44 -13.67
C GLU A 71 -16.74 -12.31 -14.47
N ARG A 72 -16.35 -11.09 -14.15
CA ARG A 72 -16.73 -9.88 -14.86
C ARG A 72 -15.53 -8.95 -14.98
N THR A 73 -15.29 -8.48 -16.19
CA THR A 73 -14.32 -7.42 -16.48
C THR A 73 -15.05 -6.26 -17.12
N ASP A 74 -14.90 -5.08 -16.54
CA ASP A 74 -15.45 -3.83 -17.06
C ASP A 74 -14.27 -2.95 -17.53
N ALA A 75 -14.35 -2.40 -18.75
CA ALA A 75 -13.39 -1.43 -19.26
C ALA A 75 -13.89 -0.02 -18.94
N CYS A 76 -13.16 0.70 -18.09
CA CYS A 76 -13.50 2.00 -17.57
C CYS A 76 -12.64 3.08 -18.24
N ARG A 77 -13.26 4.10 -18.81
CA ARG A 77 -12.57 5.15 -19.57
C ARG A 77 -13.10 6.52 -19.20
N THR A 78 -12.21 7.50 -19.15
CA THR A 78 -12.56 8.92 -19.11
C THR A 78 -11.66 9.67 -20.07
N LYS A 79 -12.18 10.73 -20.68
CA LYS A 79 -11.50 11.47 -21.76
C LYS A 79 -11.44 12.94 -21.42
N VAL A 80 -10.30 13.55 -21.69
CA VAL A 80 -10.09 14.99 -21.56
C VAL A 80 -9.53 15.49 -22.88
N GLU A 81 -10.16 16.51 -23.44
CA GLU A 81 -9.67 17.15 -24.66
C GLU A 81 -8.39 17.94 -24.35
N ILE A 82 -7.31 17.63 -25.07
CA ILE A 82 -5.99 18.26 -24.91
C ILE A 82 -5.61 19.15 -26.10
N ALA A 83 -6.27 18.97 -27.24
CA ALA A 83 -6.23 19.86 -28.40
C ALA A 83 -7.48 19.62 -29.27
N ASP A 84 -7.71 20.47 -30.28
CA ASP A 84 -8.88 20.38 -31.17
C ASP A 84 -9.01 18.99 -31.80
N GLY A 85 -9.99 18.22 -31.33
CA GLY A 85 -10.25 16.85 -31.78
C GLY A 85 -9.26 15.79 -31.29
N VAL A 86 -8.39 16.12 -30.33
CA VAL A 86 -7.43 15.19 -29.71
C VAL A 86 -7.71 15.07 -28.21
N SER A 87 -7.86 13.84 -27.74
CA SER A 87 -8.14 13.57 -26.32
C SER A 87 -7.04 12.72 -25.68
N ALA A 88 -6.67 13.09 -24.46
CA ALA A 88 -6.04 12.18 -23.53
C ALA A 88 -7.12 11.30 -22.90
N VAL A 89 -6.87 10.01 -22.82
CA VAL A 89 -7.79 9.00 -22.30
C VAL A 89 -7.11 8.25 -21.18
N GLN A 90 -7.73 8.28 -20.01
CA GLN A 90 -7.41 7.37 -18.93
C GLN A 90 -8.26 6.12 -19.12
N SER A 91 -7.61 4.95 -19.12
CA SER A 91 -8.26 3.65 -19.25
C SER A 91 -7.81 2.74 -18.12
N ARG A 92 -8.77 2.10 -17.45
CA ARG A 92 -8.52 1.11 -16.40
C ARG A 92 -9.48 -0.06 -16.59
N ASP A 93 -8.99 -1.27 -16.41
CA ASP A 93 -9.86 -2.45 -16.32
C ASP A 93 -10.25 -2.64 -14.85
N LYS A 94 -11.54 -2.84 -14.59
CA LYS A 94 -12.05 -3.32 -13.29
C LYS A 94 -12.32 -4.81 -13.42
N TYR A 95 -11.83 -5.58 -12.46
CA TYR A 95 -11.95 -7.03 -12.44
C TYR A 95 -12.72 -7.48 -11.21
N LEU A 96 -13.67 -8.39 -11.39
CA LEU A 96 -14.41 -9.04 -10.32
C LEU A 96 -14.50 -10.54 -10.63
N GLN A 97 -14.06 -11.35 -9.68
CA GLN A 97 -14.13 -12.79 -9.78
C GLN A 97 -14.67 -13.37 -8.49
N CYS A 98 -15.57 -14.34 -8.63
CA CYS A 98 -16.07 -15.15 -7.54
C CYS A 98 -15.89 -16.63 -7.85
N TYR A 99 -15.60 -17.41 -6.82
CA TYR A 99 -15.61 -18.86 -6.88
C TYR A 99 -16.27 -19.45 -5.63
N ARG A 100 -16.86 -20.64 -5.80
CA ARG A 100 -17.50 -21.37 -4.72
C ARG A 100 -16.46 -21.86 -3.71
N GLU A 101 -16.66 -21.51 -2.45
CA GLU A 101 -15.84 -22.01 -1.33
C GLU A 101 -16.54 -23.18 -0.62
N SER A 102 -17.88 -23.12 -0.50
CA SER A 102 -18.70 -24.21 0.03
C SER A 102 -20.09 -24.27 -0.63
N VAL A 103 -20.96 -25.18 -0.18
CA VAL A 103 -22.34 -25.29 -0.70
C VAL A 103 -23.12 -23.98 -0.56
N ASN A 104 -22.85 -23.21 0.50
CA ASN A 104 -23.56 -21.97 0.82
C ASN A 104 -22.62 -20.75 0.90
N THR A 105 -21.36 -20.87 0.49
CA THR A 105 -20.42 -19.74 0.51
C THR A 105 -19.66 -19.58 -0.80
N ALA A 106 -19.44 -18.32 -1.17
CA ALA A 106 -18.58 -17.93 -2.27
C ALA A 106 -17.49 -16.98 -1.76
N PHE A 107 -16.28 -17.13 -2.27
CA PHE A 107 -15.22 -16.13 -2.12
C PHE A 107 -15.19 -15.29 -3.38
N CYS A 108 -15.17 -13.97 -3.21
CA CYS A 108 -15.10 -13.01 -4.28
C CYS A 108 -13.98 -12.03 -4.02
N PHE A 109 -13.31 -11.59 -5.07
CA PHE A 109 -12.40 -10.48 -4.99
C PHE A 109 -12.62 -9.55 -6.18
N CYS A 110 -12.34 -8.28 -5.96
CA CYS A 110 -12.29 -7.33 -7.04
C CYS A 110 -11.09 -6.40 -6.95
N SER A 111 -10.64 -6.00 -8.12
CA SER A 111 -9.56 -5.05 -8.33
C SER A 111 -10.11 -3.87 -9.11
N ALA A 112 -10.11 -2.70 -8.48
CA ALA A 112 -10.56 -1.45 -9.07
C ALA A 112 -9.73 -0.29 -8.50
N ASN A 113 -9.29 0.63 -9.35
CA ASN A 113 -8.64 1.87 -8.93
C ASN A 113 -7.52 1.68 -7.89
N ASP A 114 -6.61 0.73 -8.13
CA ASP A 114 -5.50 0.40 -7.22
C ASP A 114 -5.94 -0.22 -5.87
N THR A 115 -7.24 -0.44 -5.69
CA THR A 115 -7.82 -1.11 -4.53
C THR A 115 -8.11 -2.56 -4.85
N TYR A 116 -7.68 -3.45 -3.97
CA TYR A 116 -8.01 -4.87 -4.00
C TYR A 116 -8.89 -5.18 -2.79
N ARG A 117 -10.09 -5.72 -3.03
CA ARG A 117 -11.07 -6.05 -1.98
C ARG A 117 -11.43 -7.51 -2.07
N GLU A 118 -11.55 -8.16 -0.91
CA GLU A 118 -12.00 -9.54 -0.77
C GLU A 118 -13.31 -9.60 0.02
N TYR A 119 -14.21 -10.48 -0.40
CA TYR A 119 -15.51 -10.70 0.19
C TYR A 119 -15.79 -12.19 0.32
N ARG A 120 -16.43 -12.59 1.42
CA ARG A 120 -17.10 -13.89 1.50
C ARG A 120 -18.60 -13.68 1.53
N LEU A 121 -19.35 -14.39 0.69
CA LEU A 121 -20.80 -14.23 0.59
C LEU A 121 -21.50 -15.52 0.97
N GLU A 122 -22.56 -15.38 1.75
CA GLU A 122 -23.50 -16.47 2.02
C GLU A 122 -24.49 -16.55 0.86
N THR A 123 -24.25 -17.47 -0.08
CA THR A 123 -25.07 -17.60 -1.29
C THR A 123 -25.17 -19.06 -1.73
N ALA A 124 -26.37 -19.44 -2.21
CA ALA A 124 -26.58 -20.74 -2.83
C ALA A 124 -26.07 -20.80 -4.29
N SER A 125 -25.93 -19.64 -4.95
CA SER A 125 -25.64 -19.56 -6.39
C SER A 125 -24.58 -18.50 -6.70
N VAL A 126 -23.39 -18.94 -7.10
CA VAL A 126 -22.28 -18.04 -7.46
C VAL A 126 -22.53 -17.28 -8.76
N ALA A 127 -23.33 -17.83 -9.68
CA ALA A 127 -23.52 -17.27 -11.02
C ALA A 127 -24.06 -15.83 -11.02
N GLY A 128 -24.88 -15.45 -10.03
CA GLY A 128 -25.44 -14.10 -9.89
C GLY A 128 -24.59 -13.14 -9.04
N THR A 129 -23.60 -13.66 -8.32
CA THR A 129 -22.86 -12.91 -7.29
C THR A 129 -22.04 -11.77 -7.88
N CYS A 130 -21.46 -11.95 -9.07
CA CYS A 130 -20.67 -10.89 -9.70
C CYS A 130 -21.52 -9.68 -10.09
N ASP A 131 -22.78 -9.89 -10.50
CA ASP A 131 -23.65 -8.75 -10.82
C ASP A 131 -24.12 -8.03 -9.54
N ALA A 132 -24.32 -8.76 -8.44
CA ALA A 132 -24.65 -8.17 -7.14
C ALA A 132 -23.49 -7.34 -6.54
N LEU A 133 -22.25 -7.82 -6.67
CA LEU A 133 -21.05 -7.13 -6.16
C LEU A 133 -20.54 -6.01 -7.05
N GLN A 134 -20.92 -5.96 -8.33
CA GLN A 134 -20.34 -5.00 -9.25
C GLN A 134 -20.48 -3.52 -8.83
N PRO A 135 -21.62 -3.06 -8.28
CA PRO A 135 -21.74 -1.70 -7.79
C PRO A 135 -20.73 -1.38 -6.68
N LEU A 136 -20.49 -2.31 -5.77
CA LEU A 136 -19.53 -2.15 -4.68
C LEU A 136 -18.08 -2.16 -5.17
N CYS A 137 -17.77 -3.04 -6.11
CA CYS A 137 -16.46 -3.11 -6.75
C CYS A 137 -16.19 -1.93 -7.69
N SER A 138 -17.23 -1.23 -8.11
CA SER A 138 -17.10 -0.04 -8.96
C SER A 138 -17.09 1.26 -8.16
N SER A 139 -17.55 1.23 -6.90
CA SER A 139 -17.58 2.36 -6.00
C SER A 139 -16.25 2.50 -5.28
N ASP A 140 -15.81 3.75 -5.10
CA ASP A 140 -14.70 4.06 -4.21
C ASP A 140 -15.16 4.07 -2.73
N GLU A 141 -16.46 4.09 -2.48
CA GLU A 141 -17.03 4.00 -1.12
C GLU A 141 -16.83 2.60 -0.54
N GLU A 142 -16.44 2.53 0.74
CA GLU A 142 -16.40 1.28 1.49
C GLU A 142 -17.81 0.86 1.90
N PRO A 143 -18.13 -0.44 1.88
CA PRO A 143 -19.42 -0.91 2.36
C PRO A 143 -19.57 -0.57 3.84
N VAL A 144 -20.68 0.07 4.20
CA VAL A 144 -21.01 0.37 5.60
C VAL A 144 -21.56 -0.89 6.25
N ALA A 145 -20.67 -1.63 6.91
CA ALA A 145 -21.06 -2.79 7.69
C ALA A 145 -21.75 -2.37 9.00
N LYS A 146 -22.72 -3.17 9.46
CA LYS A 146 -23.53 -2.86 10.65
C LYS A 146 -23.02 -3.68 11.84
N GLY A 147 -22.84 -3.03 12.99
CA GLY A 147 -22.43 -3.68 14.24
C GLY A 147 -20.92 -3.78 14.41
N GLU A 148 -20.48 -4.35 15.54
CA GLU A 148 -19.06 -4.62 15.77
C GLU A 148 -18.62 -5.88 15.01
N PRO A 149 -17.37 -5.94 14.52
CA PRO A 149 -16.86 -7.14 13.87
C PRO A 149 -16.75 -8.31 14.85
N GLU A 150 -17.15 -9.50 14.41
CA GLU A 150 -16.96 -10.74 15.16
C GLU A 150 -15.57 -11.31 14.85
N CYS A 151 -14.66 -11.27 15.82
CA CYS A 151 -13.29 -11.76 15.66
C CYS A 151 -13.10 -13.15 16.25
N LYS A 152 -12.43 -14.02 15.50
CA LYS A 152 -12.05 -15.37 15.94
C LYS A 152 -10.55 -15.58 15.77
N VAL A 153 -9.90 -16.03 16.85
CA VAL A 153 -8.52 -16.51 16.81
C VAL A 153 -8.43 -17.75 15.92
N VAL A 154 -7.64 -17.67 14.86
CA VAL A 154 -7.39 -18.78 13.91
C VAL A 154 -6.01 -19.42 14.11
N GLY A 155 -5.10 -18.72 14.77
CA GLY A 155 -3.77 -19.20 15.13
C GLY A 155 -3.25 -18.49 16.37
N GLN A 156 -2.58 -19.23 17.23
CA GLN A 156 -1.92 -18.67 18.41
C GLN A 156 -0.77 -19.58 18.83
N SER A 157 0.37 -18.98 19.14
CA SER A 157 1.54 -19.66 19.69
C SER A 157 2.23 -18.79 20.73
N ALA A 158 2.90 -19.42 21.69
CA ALA A 158 3.72 -18.75 22.68
C ALA A 158 4.87 -19.66 23.12
N GLY A 159 6.03 -19.05 23.31
CA GLY A 159 7.23 -19.69 23.81
C GLY A 159 7.96 -18.78 24.80
N GLN A 160 9.18 -19.17 25.20
CA GLN A 160 9.92 -18.48 26.26
C GLN A 160 10.21 -16.99 25.95
N ASN A 161 10.36 -16.63 24.67
CA ASN A 161 10.77 -15.29 24.25
C ASN A 161 9.93 -14.74 23.09
N TYR A 162 8.78 -15.36 22.82
CA TYR A 162 7.91 -14.93 21.73
C TYR A 162 6.45 -15.31 21.98
N CYS A 163 5.56 -14.55 21.38
CA CYS A 163 4.19 -14.96 21.12
C CYS A 163 3.79 -14.53 19.71
N ASP A 164 2.76 -15.18 19.18
CA ASP A 164 2.05 -14.74 18.00
C ASP A 164 0.56 -15.08 18.13
N VAL A 165 -0.27 -14.24 17.51
CA VAL A 165 -1.72 -14.44 17.43
C VAL A 165 -2.20 -13.95 16.06
N SER A 166 -3.09 -14.73 15.46
CA SER A 166 -3.77 -14.40 14.22
C SER A 166 -5.28 -14.49 14.44
N GLU A 167 -6.00 -13.44 14.07
CA GLU A 167 -7.46 -13.37 14.14
C GLU A 167 -8.04 -13.11 12.75
N VAL A 168 -9.20 -13.71 12.49
CA VAL A 168 -10.04 -13.33 11.36
C VAL A 168 -11.29 -12.68 11.93
N CYS A 169 -11.46 -11.40 11.63
CA CYS A 169 -12.63 -10.62 11.97
C CYS A 169 -13.61 -10.63 10.79
N SER A 170 -14.86 -10.91 11.08
CA SER A 170 -15.95 -10.94 10.10
C SER A 170 -17.00 -9.91 10.46
N GLN A 171 -17.44 -9.13 9.48
CA GLN A 171 -18.51 -8.16 9.65
C GLN A 171 -19.52 -8.29 8.51
N ALA A 172 -20.77 -8.58 8.86
CA ALA A 172 -21.83 -8.76 7.89
C ALA A 172 -22.36 -7.41 7.37
N PHE A 173 -22.68 -7.36 6.09
CA PHE A 173 -23.37 -6.25 5.45
C PHE A 173 -24.31 -6.74 4.35
N GLU A 174 -25.31 -5.94 4.04
CA GLU A 174 -26.38 -6.29 3.09
C GLU A 174 -25.98 -5.84 1.67
N ILE A 175 -26.15 -6.72 0.68
CA ILE A 175 -25.97 -6.42 -0.75
C ILE A 175 -27.24 -6.85 -1.49
N GLY A 176 -28.16 -5.91 -1.69
CA GLY A 176 -29.48 -6.25 -2.24
C GLY A 176 -30.21 -7.22 -1.31
N ASP A 177 -30.53 -8.41 -1.82
CA ASP A 177 -31.19 -9.49 -1.05
C ASP A 177 -30.19 -10.50 -0.43
N ASP A 178 -28.88 -10.36 -0.72
CA ASP A 178 -27.83 -11.24 -0.22
C ASP A 178 -27.12 -10.64 1.01
N VAL A 179 -26.48 -11.50 1.80
CA VAL A 179 -25.60 -11.10 2.90
C VAL A 179 -24.15 -11.39 2.51
N ALA A 180 -23.32 -10.34 2.57
CA ALA A 180 -21.89 -10.45 2.43
C ALA A 180 -21.19 -10.26 3.77
N VAL A 181 -20.00 -10.81 3.86
CA VAL A 181 -19.12 -10.73 5.01
C VAL A 181 -17.82 -10.09 4.54
N LEU A 182 -17.52 -8.94 5.11
CA LEU A 182 -16.19 -8.35 5.04
C LEU A 182 -15.28 -9.15 5.99
N GLN A 183 -14.13 -9.59 5.49
CA GLN A 183 -13.15 -10.28 6.30
C GLN A 183 -11.88 -9.46 6.42
N GLU A 184 -11.44 -9.29 7.66
CA GLU A 184 -10.20 -8.63 7.99
C GLU A 184 -9.31 -9.63 8.73
N SER A 185 -8.09 -9.82 8.25
CA SER A 185 -7.08 -10.58 8.99
C SER A 185 -6.28 -9.64 9.86
N ARG A 186 -6.15 -9.98 11.14
CA ARG A 186 -5.33 -9.26 12.11
C ARG A 186 -4.25 -10.17 12.63
N TYR A 187 -3.07 -9.62 12.82
CA TYR A 187 -1.91 -10.37 13.28
C TYR A 187 -1.15 -9.55 14.30
N ALA A 188 -0.64 -10.21 15.34
CA ALA A 188 0.40 -9.63 16.17
C ALA A 188 1.43 -10.70 16.53
N SER A 189 2.68 -10.27 16.65
CA SER A 189 3.77 -11.07 17.18
C SER A 189 4.63 -10.21 18.07
N CYS A 190 4.97 -10.74 19.24
CA CYS A 190 5.85 -10.06 20.18
C CYS A 190 7.07 -10.93 20.45
N THR A 191 8.23 -10.29 20.61
CA THR A 191 9.49 -10.93 20.98
C THR A 191 10.09 -10.26 22.20
N ALA A 192 10.84 -11.00 23.01
CA ALA A 192 11.46 -10.43 24.21
C ALA A 192 12.42 -9.28 23.87
N ALA A 193 12.23 -8.13 24.52
CA ALA A 193 13.08 -6.97 24.37
C ALA A 193 14.24 -6.99 25.40
N PRO A 194 15.37 -6.29 25.14
CA PRO A 194 16.53 -6.32 26.04
C PRO A 194 16.30 -5.77 27.46
N ASP A 195 15.28 -4.94 27.63
CA ASP A 195 14.89 -4.31 28.90
C ASP A 195 13.96 -5.19 29.75
N GLY A 196 13.59 -6.37 29.26
CA GLY A 196 12.70 -7.32 29.92
C GLY A 196 11.23 -7.18 29.52
N GLY A 197 10.89 -6.21 28.67
CA GLY A 197 9.58 -6.10 28.04
C GLY A 197 9.47 -6.95 26.77
N SER A 198 8.56 -6.55 25.89
CA SER A 198 8.40 -7.13 24.56
C SER A 198 8.39 -6.08 23.48
N ARG A 199 8.99 -6.42 22.33
CA ARG A 199 8.81 -5.72 21.07
C ARG A 199 7.73 -6.40 20.27
N CYS A 200 6.64 -5.71 20.04
CA CYS A 200 5.47 -6.19 19.31
C CYS A 200 5.41 -5.58 17.91
N ASP A 201 5.12 -6.42 16.95
CA ASP A 201 4.74 -6.09 15.59
C ASP A 201 3.27 -6.48 15.44
N CYS A 202 2.41 -5.60 14.96
CA CYS A 202 1.04 -5.96 14.64
C CYS A 202 0.61 -5.36 13.30
N SER A 203 -0.29 -6.06 12.62
CA SER A 203 -0.87 -5.64 11.34
C SER A 203 -2.37 -5.89 11.27
N SER A 204 -3.04 -5.03 10.51
CA SER A 204 -4.45 -5.12 10.15
C SER A 204 -4.64 -4.80 8.66
N SER A 205 -5.87 -4.72 8.15
CA SER A 205 -6.13 -4.31 6.77
C SER A 205 -5.64 -2.87 6.52
N GLY A 206 -4.42 -2.73 6.01
CA GLY A 206 -3.83 -1.45 5.64
C GLY A 206 -3.03 -0.75 6.74
N SER A 207 -2.83 -1.39 7.89
CA SER A 207 -1.98 -0.85 8.96
C SER A 207 -0.92 -1.86 9.40
N TYR A 208 0.23 -1.35 9.81
CA TYR A 208 1.30 -2.13 10.42
C TYR A 208 2.08 -1.22 11.35
N ILE A 209 2.16 -1.56 12.63
CA ILE A 209 2.98 -0.83 13.59
C ILE A 209 3.91 -1.77 14.33
N ARG A 210 5.05 -1.23 14.75
CA ARG A 210 5.96 -1.85 15.70
C ARG A 210 6.08 -0.97 16.94
N PHE A 211 6.03 -1.56 18.12
CA PHE A 211 6.12 -0.85 19.40
C PHE A 211 6.67 -1.75 20.51
N ASP A 212 7.14 -1.15 21.61
CA ASP A 212 7.52 -1.88 22.81
C ASP A 212 6.41 -1.80 23.87
N VAL A 213 6.27 -2.89 24.64
CA VAL A 213 5.42 -2.99 25.83
C VAL A 213 6.24 -3.51 27.01
N ALA A 214 5.84 -3.16 28.22
CA ALA A 214 6.55 -3.56 29.43
C ALA A 214 6.40 -5.05 29.79
N ASP A 215 5.37 -5.70 29.26
CA ASP A 215 5.06 -7.10 29.56
C ASP A 215 5.92 -8.08 28.75
N ALA A 216 6.15 -9.27 29.30
CA ALA A 216 6.82 -10.37 28.62
C ALA A 216 5.97 -10.90 27.44
N PRO A 217 6.55 -11.60 26.44
CA PRO A 217 5.83 -11.99 25.23
C PRO A 217 4.98 -13.25 25.48
N GLU A 218 3.90 -13.08 26.23
CA GLU A 218 2.92 -14.12 26.54
C GLU A 218 1.70 -14.02 25.62
N SER A 219 0.88 -15.08 25.57
CA SER A 219 -0.33 -15.11 24.74
C SER A 219 -1.24 -13.89 24.93
N GLN A 220 -1.38 -13.39 26.16
CA GLN A 220 -2.19 -12.19 26.44
C GLN A 220 -1.56 -10.92 25.83
N THR A 221 -0.25 -10.76 25.94
CA THR A 221 0.50 -9.62 25.37
C THR A 221 0.28 -9.50 23.86
N CYS A 222 0.29 -10.62 23.14
CA CYS A 222 0.01 -10.63 21.71
C CYS A 222 -1.44 -10.26 21.38
N SER A 223 -2.41 -10.75 22.16
CA SER A 223 -3.82 -10.33 22.00
C SER A 223 -4.01 -8.84 22.30
N ASP A 224 -3.27 -8.29 23.26
CA ASP A 224 -3.29 -6.87 23.62
C ASP A 224 -2.63 -6.01 22.54
N ALA A 225 -1.60 -6.55 21.88
CA ALA A 225 -0.97 -5.91 20.74
C ALA A 225 -1.93 -5.78 19.55
N ILE A 226 -2.80 -6.78 19.30
CA ILE A 226 -3.88 -6.64 18.30
C ILE A 226 -4.82 -5.48 18.65
N ARG A 227 -5.22 -5.33 19.92
CA ARG A 227 -6.10 -4.23 20.38
C ARG A 227 -5.44 -2.86 20.22
N THR A 228 -4.14 -2.79 20.50
CA THR A 228 -3.34 -1.59 20.26
C THR A 228 -3.34 -1.21 18.78
N CYS A 229 -3.18 -2.18 17.88
CA CYS A 229 -3.27 -1.98 16.43
C CYS A 229 -4.62 -1.44 15.95
N GLN A 230 -5.71 -1.75 16.66
CA GLN A 230 -7.05 -1.28 16.30
C GLN A 230 -7.29 0.19 16.68
N SER A 231 -6.47 0.73 17.58
CA SER A 231 -6.63 2.08 18.13
C SER A 231 -5.61 3.05 17.54
N LEU A 232 -5.03 2.73 16.37
CA LEU A 232 -3.98 3.53 15.73
C LEU A 232 -4.44 4.91 15.27
N ASP A 233 -5.74 5.13 15.10
CA ASP A 233 -6.28 6.46 14.81
C ASP A 233 -6.21 7.41 16.01
N GLU A 234 -5.97 6.87 17.22
CA GLU A 234 -5.78 7.62 18.46
C GLU A 234 -4.30 7.74 18.84
N LEU A 235 -3.39 7.23 18.00
CA LEU A 235 -1.95 7.32 18.24
C LEU A 235 -1.46 8.75 18.06
N GLU A 236 -0.95 9.34 19.15
CA GLU A 236 -0.32 10.66 19.15
C GLU A 236 1.18 10.52 19.37
N VAL A 237 2.00 10.93 18.39
CA VAL A 237 3.46 11.00 18.54
C VAL A 237 3.82 12.26 19.32
N THR A 238 4.55 12.11 20.42
CA THR A 238 4.87 13.19 21.36
C THR A 238 6.35 13.55 21.40
N GLY A 239 7.23 12.65 20.94
CA GLY A 239 8.69 12.85 20.92
C GLY A 239 9.29 12.96 19.52
N GLU A 240 10.50 13.52 19.43
CA GLU A 240 11.30 13.49 18.20
C GLU A 240 11.85 12.08 17.93
N PRO A 241 12.03 11.68 16.65
CA PRO A 241 12.55 10.36 16.32
C PRO A 241 14.03 10.18 16.70
N GLU A 242 14.32 9.14 17.46
CA GLU A 242 15.67 8.68 17.76
C GLU A 242 16.07 7.53 16.85
N CYS A 243 16.83 7.85 15.79
CA CYS A 243 17.21 6.89 14.77
C CYS A 243 18.55 6.21 15.06
N ARG A 244 18.62 4.90 14.81
CA ARG A 244 19.85 4.10 14.86
C ARG A 244 19.99 3.29 13.58
N PRO A 245 21.22 3.10 13.06
CA PRO A 245 21.44 2.23 11.91
C PRO A 245 20.96 0.80 12.20
N ALA A 246 20.07 0.29 11.34
CA ALA A 246 19.62 -1.10 11.33
C ALA A 246 20.45 -1.93 10.34
N SER A 247 20.74 -1.37 9.17
CA SER A 247 21.65 -1.93 8.16
C SER A 247 22.29 -0.82 7.35
N GLN A 248 23.50 -1.06 6.85
CA GLN A 248 24.19 -0.13 5.97
C GLN A 248 25.09 -0.91 5.00
N TYR A 249 25.07 -0.49 3.74
CA TYR A 249 25.89 -1.03 2.68
C TYR A 249 26.48 0.12 1.85
N ALA A 250 27.71 -0.08 1.37
CA ALA A 250 28.44 0.93 0.63
C ALA A 250 29.36 0.30 -0.42
N ASP A 251 29.29 0.79 -1.66
CA ASP A 251 30.25 0.53 -2.73
C ASP A 251 30.68 1.85 -3.40
N THR A 252 31.56 1.77 -4.41
CA THR A 252 32.09 2.97 -5.10
C THR A 252 31.08 3.69 -6.00
N ARG A 253 29.87 3.15 -6.20
CA ARG A 253 28.84 3.63 -7.11
C ARG A 253 27.53 3.98 -6.39
N TYR A 254 27.30 3.45 -5.21
CA TYR A 254 26.15 3.78 -4.37
C TYR A 254 26.43 3.42 -2.91
N CYS A 255 25.62 3.97 -2.03
CA CYS A 255 25.48 3.45 -0.68
C CYS A 255 24.00 3.45 -0.31
N ASP A 256 23.61 2.57 0.60
CA ASP A 256 22.28 2.54 1.17
C ASP A 256 22.33 2.27 2.68
N ALA A 257 21.37 2.82 3.40
CA ALA A 257 21.20 2.60 4.83
C ALA A 257 19.72 2.49 5.18
N SER A 258 19.40 1.60 6.12
CA SER A 258 18.11 1.57 6.80
C SER A 258 18.34 1.93 8.26
N LEU A 259 17.58 2.89 8.76
CA LEU A 259 17.59 3.33 10.14
C LEU A 259 16.27 2.95 10.80
N GLN A 260 16.36 2.40 12.01
CA GLN A 260 15.20 2.19 12.89
C GLN A 260 15.08 3.41 13.80
N CYS A 261 13.95 4.10 13.73
CA CYS A 261 13.68 5.32 14.48
C CYS A 261 12.65 5.05 15.56
N ALA A 262 13.03 5.22 16.82
CA ALA A 262 12.15 5.04 17.96
C ALA A 262 11.56 6.40 18.38
N MET A 263 10.28 6.45 18.66
CA MET A 263 9.54 7.67 19.01
C MET A 263 8.68 7.42 20.24
N ASP A 264 8.58 8.41 21.11
CA ASP A 264 7.60 8.39 22.20
C ASP A 264 6.23 8.79 21.64
N ALA A 265 5.21 8.01 21.99
CA ALA A 265 3.84 8.20 21.60
C ALA A 265 2.88 7.89 22.75
N THR A 266 1.61 8.20 22.55
CA THR A 266 0.52 7.79 23.44
C THR A 266 -0.62 7.21 22.63
N ILE A 267 -1.29 6.20 23.20
CA ILE A 267 -2.55 5.64 22.69
C ILE A 267 -3.52 5.60 23.88
N ASP A 268 -4.70 6.20 23.76
CA ASP A 268 -5.61 6.40 24.90
C ASP A 268 -4.97 7.09 26.14
N GLY A 269 -3.90 7.86 25.93
CA GLY A 269 -3.12 8.48 26.99
C GLY A 269 -2.11 7.56 27.68
N ASP A 270 -2.06 6.27 27.33
CA ASP A 270 -1.04 5.35 27.79
C ASP A 270 0.26 5.54 26.98
N PRO A 271 1.42 5.67 27.65
CA PRO A 271 2.69 5.88 26.97
C PRO A 271 3.13 4.63 26.20
N LEU A 272 3.59 4.84 24.98
CA LEU A 272 4.02 3.80 24.07
C LEU A 272 5.32 4.21 23.37
N ARG A 273 6.28 3.30 23.21
CA ARG A 273 7.45 3.53 22.36
C ARG A 273 7.20 2.87 21.01
N VAL A 274 7.03 3.67 19.97
CA VAL A 274 6.70 3.20 18.61
C VAL A 274 7.90 3.32 17.68
N TYR A 275 7.89 2.57 16.58
CA TYR A 275 9.00 2.49 15.65
C TYR A 275 8.58 2.87 14.22
N GLY A 276 9.42 3.69 13.58
CA GLY A 276 9.39 3.98 12.16
C GLY A 276 10.70 3.57 11.50
N GLU A 277 10.72 3.59 10.16
CA GLU A 277 11.89 3.26 9.35
C GLU A 277 12.23 4.42 8.43
N LEU A 278 13.52 4.70 8.32
CA LEU A 278 14.09 5.67 7.38
C LEU A 278 15.06 4.93 6.45
N TYR A 279 14.80 5.02 5.16
CA TYR A 279 15.64 4.45 4.12
C TYR A 279 16.41 5.55 3.41
N VAL A 280 17.72 5.34 3.26
CA VAL A 280 18.63 6.25 2.58
C VAL A 280 19.25 5.50 1.41
N TYR A 281 19.24 6.14 0.24
CA TYR A 281 19.93 5.64 -0.94
C TYR A 281 20.72 6.78 -1.58
N CYS A 282 22.03 6.64 -1.72
CA CYS A 282 22.89 7.65 -2.29
C CYS A 282 23.60 7.15 -3.53
N ASN A 283 23.79 8.04 -4.51
CA ASN A 283 24.62 7.80 -5.68
C ASN A 283 25.50 9.03 -5.98
N PRO A 284 26.71 8.84 -6.55
CA PRO A 284 27.56 9.95 -6.96
C PRO A 284 26.86 10.84 -8.00
N SER A 285 27.02 12.15 -7.86
CA SER A 285 26.48 13.19 -8.75
C SER A 285 27.46 14.37 -8.84
N GLY A 286 28.32 14.33 -9.86
CA GLY A 286 29.38 15.34 -10.03
C GLY A 286 30.50 15.17 -9.00
N SER A 287 30.77 16.21 -8.20
CA SER A 287 31.75 16.17 -7.11
C SER A 287 31.15 15.82 -5.75
N ALA A 288 29.84 15.63 -5.66
CA ALA A 288 29.12 15.33 -4.43
C ALA A 288 28.27 14.07 -4.60
N TRP A 289 27.66 13.61 -3.52
CA TRP A 289 26.67 12.53 -3.52
C TRP A 289 25.25 13.11 -3.46
N SER A 290 24.35 12.53 -4.25
CA SER A 290 22.92 12.80 -4.20
C SER A 290 22.23 11.67 -3.45
N CYS A 291 21.60 11.97 -2.33
CA CYS A 291 20.95 10.99 -1.48
C CYS A 291 19.43 11.20 -1.48
N THR A 292 18.69 10.11 -1.66
CA THR A 292 17.23 10.06 -1.53
C THR A 292 16.90 9.47 -0.16
N CYS A 293 16.07 10.18 0.59
CA CYS A 293 15.55 9.78 1.89
C CYS A 293 14.11 9.32 1.69
N THR A 294 13.72 8.15 2.20
CA THR A 294 12.35 7.63 2.12
C THR A 294 11.86 7.22 3.49
N ALA A 295 10.72 7.79 3.90
CA ALA A 295 10.01 7.41 5.12
C ALA A 295 8.50 7.51 4.88
N ASN A 296 7.74 6.48 5.23
CA ASN A 296 6.26 6.44 5.13
C ASN A 296 5.72 6.90 3.76
N GLY A 297 6.33 6.43 2.68
CA GLY A 297 5.95 6.76 1.30
C GLY A 297 6.30 8.20 0.86
N LYS A 298 6.84 9.04 1.76
CA LYS A 298 7.37 10.36 1.41
C LYS A 298 8.84 10.25 1.06
N THR A 299 9.26 11.07 0.10
CA THR A 299 10.67 11.15 -0.31
C THR A 299 11.20 12.56 -0.17
N GLY A 300 12.48 12.66 0.20
CA GLY A 300 13.25 13.89 0.27
C GLY A 300 14.64 13.67 -0.32
N SER A 301 15.41 14.73 -0.50
CA SER A 301 16.77 14.61 -1.02
C SER A 301 17.75 15.52 -0.30
N VAL A 302 18.96 15.00 -0.06
CA VAL A 302 20.08 15.74 0.51
C VAL A 302 21.32 15.55 -0.37
N ALA A 303 22.17 16.56 -0.41
CA ALA A 303 23.48 16.48 -1.07
C ALA A 303 24.57 16.41 0.00
N VAL A 304 25.48 15.44 -0.14
CA VAL A 304 26.59 15.19 0.81
C VAL A 304 27.92 15.32 0.09
N ASP A 305 28.81 16.14 0.64
CA ASP A 305 30.14 16.45 0.08
C ASP A 305 31.22 15.70 0.87
N LEU A 306 31.24 14.37 0.71
CA LEU A 306 32.21 13.45 1.31
C LEU A 306 32.69 12.46 0.24
N ASP A 307 33.93 12.03 0.37
CA ASP A 307 34.57 11.13 -0.62
C ASP A 307 34.28 9.65 -0.35
N ASP A 308 34.16 9.26 0.92
CA ASP A 308 33.96 7.87 1.30
C ASP A 308 32.45 7.51 1.29
N PRO A 309 32.02 6.51 0.50
CA PRO A 309 30.61 6.14 0.40
C PRO A 309 29.97 5.72 1.73
N TRP A 310 30.75 5.16 2.67
CA TRP A 310 30.23 4.78 3.98
C TRP A 310 29.93 6.02 4.83
N ASP A 311 30.85 6.99 4.84
CA ASP A 311 30.67 8.25 5.56
C ASP A 311 29.52 9.06 4.94
N VAL A 312 29.36 9.02 3.61
CA VAL A 312 28.24 9.63 2.89
C VAL A 312 26.89 9.14 3.42
N CYS A 313 26.68 7.82 3.50
CA CYS A 313 25.40 7.29 3.97
C CYS A 313 25.14 7.56 5.44
N THR A 314 26.20 7.59 6.25
CA THR A 314 26.10 7.92 7.68
C THR A 314 25.63 9.37 7.85
N GLU A 315 26.29 10.33 7.19
CA GLU A 315 25.93 11.75 7.19
C GLU A 315 24.54 11.99 6.59
N ALA A 316 24.23 11.31 5.48
CA ALA A 316 22.92 11.39 4.85
C ALA A 316 21.81 10.92 5.80
N GLY A 317 22.03 9.85 6.57
CA GLY A 317 21.07 9.35 7.56
C GLY A 317 20.68 10.39 8.61
N GLU A 318 21.64 11.17 9.11
CA GLU A 318 21.38 12.26 10.06
C GLU A 318 20.62 13.41 9.41
N ARG A 319 21.06 13.85 8.23
CA ARG A 319 20.44 14.97 7.50
C ARG A 319 19.09 14.64 6.88
N CYS A 320 18.80 13.36 6.64
CA CYS A 320 17.52 12.93 6.11
C CYS A 320 16.35 13.32 7.03
N LEU A 321 16.57 13.39 8.35
CA LEU A 321 15.54 13.81 9.32
C LEU A 321 15.13 15.28 9.15
N GLU A 322 15.92 16.09 8.45
CA GLU A 322 15.58 17.48 8.13
C GLU A 322 14.63 17.61 6.94
N VAL A 323 14.58 16.59 6.06
CA VAL A 323 13.87 16.65 4.78
C VAL A 323 12.72 15.64 4.67
N VAL A 324 12.69 14.62 5.53
CA VAL A 324 11.58 13.67 5.64
C VAL A 324 11.16 13.50 7.09
N ASP A 325 9.85 13.44 7.29
CA ASP A 325 9.22 13.22 8.59
C ASP A 325 9.01 11.71 8.80
N VAL A 326 9.64 11.17 9.85
CA VAL A 326 9.51 9.76 10.20
C VAL A 326 8.29 9.59 11.10
N GLN A 327 7.33 8.82 10.61
CA GLN A 327 6.13 8.42 11.32
C GLN A 327 6.19 6.93 11.67
N PRO A 328 5.46 6.48 12.71
CA PRO A 328 5.23 5.07 12.98
C PRO A 328 4.58 4.40 11.77
N GLY A 329 4.93 3.14 11.50
CA GLY A 329 4.57 2.44 10.27
C GLY A 329 3.13 2.68 9.79
N ARG A 330 3.01 3.18 8.55
CA ARG A 330 1.84 2.99 7.68
C ARG A 330 2.38 2.53 6.32
N VAL A 331 3.07 1.39 6.29
CA VAL A 331 3.68 0.92 5.03
C VAL A 331 2.59 0.28 4.16
N PHE A 332 2.19 0.99 3.11
CA PHE A 332 1.48 0.43 1.97
C PHE A 332 2.45 -0.42 1.16
N GLY A 333 2.51 -1.70 1.49
CA GLY A 333 3.37 -2.69 0.86
C GLY A 333 3.79 -3.67 1.92
N MET A 334 3.18 -4.86 1.93
CA MET A 334 3.60 -5.93 2.84
C MET A 334 5.12 -6.05 2.76
N PRO A 335 5.87 -5.92 3.88
CA PRO A 335 7.20 -6.51 3.92
C PRO A 335 6.97 -7.98 3.54
N GLY A 336 7.52 -8.40 2.40
CA GLY A 336 7.39 -9.79 1.96
C GLY A 336 7.73 -10.70 3.13
N PRO A 337 6.96 -11.78 3.39
CA PRO A 337 7.09 -12.56 4.61
C PRO A 337 8.56 -12.89 4.82
N GLY A 338 9.15 -12.31 5.85
CA GLY A 338 10.53 -12.59 6.22
C GLY A 338 10.59 -14.10 6.43
N ILE A 339 11.30 -14.79 5.55
CA ILE A 339 11.53 -16.22 5.70
C ILE A 339 12.17 -16.38 7.08
N PRO A 340 11.57 -17.16 8.00
CA PRO A 340 12.15 -17.36 9.31
C PRO A 340 13.57 -17.92 9.12
N ILE A 341 14.57 -17.16 9.58
CA ILE A 341 15.96 -17.58 9.58
C ILE A 341 16.02 -18.81 10.51
N PRO A 342 16.45 -19.99 10.02
CA PRO A 342 16.66 -21.13 10.90
C PRO A 342 17.71 -20.76 11.93
N ILE A 343 17.36 -20.86 13.21
CA ILE A 343 18.31 -20.81 14.30
C ILE A 343 18.88 -22.23 14.43
N ASP A 344 20.12 -22.42 14.00
CA ASP A 344 20.94 -23.59 14.37
C ASP A 344 21.44 -23.47 15.82
#